data_AF-Q58PK0-F1
#
_entry.id   AF-Q58PK0-F1
#
_cell.length_a   1.000
_cell.length_b   1.000
_cell.length_c   1.000
_cell.angle_alpha   90.00
_cell.angle_beta   90.00
_cell.angle_gamma   90.00
#
_symmetry.space_group_name_H-M   'P 1'
#
loop_
_entity.id
_entity.type
_entity.pdbx_description
1 polymer ?
#
loop_
_entity_poly.entity_id
_entity_poly.type
_entity_poly.pdbx_seq_one_letter_code
_entity_poly.pdbx_strand_id
1 'polypeptide(L)' 'DGSGGRDDRTGFSKFEVSGHRHWSERSEDDDWSKPLPPSERLEQELFFGGNTGINFEKYDDIPSRG' A
#
# COMPACT_ATOMS: atom_id res chain seq x y z
N ASP A 1 54.92 25.61 4.82
CA ASP A 1 53.99 25.30 5.93
C ASP A 1 52.64 25.93 5.66
N GLY A 2 51.62 25.09 5.45
CA GLY A 2 50.26 25.53 5.12
C GLY A 2 49.41 25.68 6.39
N SER A 3 48.54 26.68 6.43
CA SER A 3 47.43 26.77 7.40
C SER A 3 46.31 27.58 6.76
N GLY A 4 45.17 26.91 6.56
CA GLY A 4 44.10 27.24 5.62
C GLY A 4 43.31 28.53 5.89
N GLY A 5 42.80 29.08 4.79
CA GLY A 5 41.97 30.27 4.71
C GLY A 5 40.58 30.09 5.31
N ARG A 6 40.04 31.23 5.76
CA ARG A 6 38.69 31.42 6.26
C ARG A 6 37.83 31.98 5.12
N ASP A 7 37.31 31.08 4.32
CA ASP A 7 36.19 31.27 3.40
C ASP A 7 35.50 29.90 3.48
N ASP A 8 34.22 29.70 3.71
CA ASP A 8 33.04 30.45 3.34
C ASP A 8 31.88 29.92 4.20
N ARG A 9 31.22 30.85 4.90
CA ARG A 9 29.91 30.60 5.48
C ARG A 9 28.96 30.42 4.30
N THR A 10 28.40 29.23 4.09
CA THR A 10 27.08 28.91 3.47
C THR A 10 27.06 27.51 2.86
N GLY A 11 27.28 26.48 3.67
CA GLY A 11 27.12 25.07 3.26
C GLY A 11 25.73 24.48 3.54
N PHE A 12 24.75 25.28 3.96
CA PHE A 12 23.37 24.83 4.24
C PHE A 12 22.52 24.82 2.96
N SER A 13 23.07 24.29 1.86
CA SER A 13 22.38 24.18 0.56
C SER A 13 22.33 22.74 0.04
N LYS A 14 22.70 21.75 0.87
CA LYS A 14 22.52 20.32 0.57
C LYS A 14 21.27 19.75 1.24
N PHE A 15 20.23 20.56 1.43
CA PHE A 15 18.96 20.06 1.95
C PHE A 15 17.92 19.75 0.85
N GLU A 16 17.99 20.31 -0.36
CA GLU A 16 16.71 20.44 -1.10
C GLU A 16 16.49 19.54 -2.33
N VAL A 17 17.49 18.80 -2.84
CA VAL A 17 17.33 18.05 -4.12
C VAL A 17 17.61 16.54 -4.00
N SER A 18 17.45 15.94 -2.82
CA SER A 18 17.53 14.45 -2.73
C SER A 18 16.61 13.80 -1.69
N GLY A 19 15.87 14.58 -0.88
CA GLY A 19 15.04 14.03 0.20
C GLY A 19 13.61 13.62 -0.19
N HIS A 20 13.10 14.10 -1.33
CA HIS A 20 11.66 14.03 -1.64
C HIS A 20 11.25 12.85 -2.54
N ARG A 21 12.17 11.98 -2.99
CA ARG A 21 11.79 10.84 -3.85
C ARG A 21 11.41 9.57 -3.10
N HIS A 22 11.87 9.41 -1.86
CA HIS A 22 11.72 8.12 -1.16
C HIS A 22 10.29 7.76 -0.74
N TRP A 23 9.33 8.68 -0.82
CA TRP A 23 7.90 8.42 -0.59
C TRP A 23 7.08 8.36 -1.89
N SER A 24 7.71 8.57 -3.05
CA SER A 24 6.99 8.80 -4.32
C SER A 24 7.28 7.79 -5.43
N GLU A 25 8.13 6.81 -5.20
CA GLU A 25 8.05 5.54 -5.93
C GLU A 25 7.28 4.54 -5.07
N ARG A 26 5.93 4.56 -5.15
CA ARG A 26 5.18 3.35 -4.78
C ARG A 26 5.73 2.25 -5.68
N SER A 27 6.42 1.28 -5.08
CA SER A 27 6.94 0.15 -5.85
C SER A 27 5.75 -0.56 -6.47
N GLU A 28 5.93 -1.24 -7.61
CA GLU A 28 4.84 -2.07 -8.17
C GLU A 28 4.32 -3.11 -7.15
N ASP A 29 5.16 -3.43 -6.16
CA ASP A 29 4.86 -4.24 -4.98
C ASP A 29 3.92 -3.58 -3.95
N ASP A 30 3.75 -2.25 -3.96
CA ASP A 30 2.85 -1.48 -3.08
C ASP A 30 1.45 -1.27 -3.70
N ASP A 31 1.19 -1.87 -4.86
CA ASP A 31 -0.08 -1.78 -5.55
C ASP A 31 -1.09 -2.78 -4.98
N TRP A 32 -1.83 -2.36 -3.95
CA TRP A 32 -2.88 -3.17 -3.32
C TRP A 32 -4.11 -3.39 -4.20
N SER A 33 -4.14 -2.83 -5.42
CA SER A 33 -5.19 -3.16 -6.39
C SER A 33 -4.91 -4.46 -7.14
N LYS A 34 -3.64 -4.92 -7.16
CA LYS A 34 -3.26 -6.18 -7.82
C LYS A 34 -3.43 -7.36 -6.87
N PRO A 35 -4.19 -8.41 -7.26
CA PRO A 35 -4.29 -9.60 -6.45
C PRO A 35 -2.96 -10.37 -6.44
N LEU A 36 -2.66 -11.01 -5.30
CA LEU A 36 -1.57 -11.95 -5.20
C LEU A 36 -1.85 -13.20 -6.06
N PRO A 37 -0.81 -13.97 -6.42
CA PRO A 37 -1.00 -15.25 -7.09
C PRO A 37 -1.94 -16.19 -6.31
N PRO A 38 -2.78 -16.97 -7.01
CA PRO A 38 -3.73 -17.88 -6.38
C PRO A 38 -3.03 -19.01 -5.61
N SER A 39 -3.70 -19.55 -4.59
CA SER A 39 -3.18 -20.62 -3.72
C SER A 39 -4.27 -21.67 -3.47
N GLU A 40 -4.11 -22.84 -4.07
CA GLU A 40 -5.11 -23.93 -4.03
C GLU A 40 -5.41 -24.39 -2.60
N ARG A 41 -4.39 -24.41 -1.73
CA ARG A 41 -4.57 -24.74 -0.30
C ARG A 41 -5.49 -23.73 0.39
N LEU A 42 -5.26 -22.43 0.17
CA LEU A 42 -6.09 -21.37 0.76
C LEU A 42 -7.51 -21.40 0.21
N GLU A 43 -7.67 -21.67 -1.08
CA GLU A 43 -8.99 -21.81 -1.68
C GLU A 43 -9.77 -22.96 -1.07
N GLN A 44 -9.12 -24.10 -0.81
CA GLN A 44 -9.74 -25.22 -0.10
C GLN A 44 -10.07 -24.84 1.35
N GLU A 45 -9.15 -24.24 2.11
CA GLU A 45 -9.43 -23.89 3.52
C GLU A 45 -10.58 -22.88 3.66
N LEU A 46 -10.72 -21.94 2.72
CA LEU A 46 -11.69 -20.84 2.81
C LEU A 46 -13.03 -21.14 2.11
N PHE A 47 -13.02 -21.91 1.02
CA PHE A 47 -14.21 -22.12 0.18
C PHE A 47 -14.69 -23.58 0.13
N PHE A 48 -13.95 -24.54 0.71
CA PHE A 48 -14.44 -25.91 0.81
C PHE A 48 -15.61 -26.00 1.78
N GLY A 49 -16.68 -26.68 1.38
CA GLY A 49 -17.90 -26.82 2.19
C GLY A 49 -18.79 -25.57 2.24
N GLY A 50 -18.53 -24.55 1.42
CA GLY A 50 -19.30 -23.29 1.31
C GLY A 50 -20.70 -23.41 0.71
N ASN A 51 -21.48 -24.42 1.10
CA ASN A 51 -22.86 -24.62 0.67
C ASN A 51 -23.89 -24.01 1.65
N THR A 52 -23.44 -23.16 2.57
CA THR A 52 -24.29 -22.38 3.46
C THR A 52 -24.92 -21.22 2.70
N GLY A 53 -25.74 -21.54 1.69
CA GLY A 53 -26.50 -20.54 0.95
C GLY A 53 -27.28 -19.66 1.92
N ILE A 54 -27.30 -18.36 1.66
CA ILE A 54 -28.13 -17.41 2.38
C ILE A 54 -29.57 -17.48 1.83
N ASN A 55 -30.58 -17.32 2.69
CA ASN A 55 -31.97 -17.40 2.24
C ASN A 55 -32.36 -16.13 1.47
N PHE A 56 -32.46 -16.25 0.15
CA PHE A 56 -32.79 -15.12 -0.72
C PHE A 56 -34.22 -14.60 -0.55
N GLU A 57 -35.15 -15.44 -0.10
CA GLU A 57 -36.55 -15.07 0.13
C GLU A 57 -36.71 -14.09 1.31
N LYS A 58 -35.70 -14.01 2.20
CA LYS A 58 -35.72 -13.10 3.36
C LYS A 58 -35.22 -11.69 3.04
N TYR A 59 -34.78 -11.40 1.82
CA TYR A 59 -34.27 -10.08 1.44
C TYR A 59 -35.34 -9.08 1.04
N ASP A 60 -36.50 -9.55 0.56
CA ASP A 60 -37.62 -8.67 0.16
C ASP A 60 -38.18 -7.85 1.33
N ASP A 61 -38.02 -8.34 2.56
CA ASP A 61 -38.51 -7.70 3.78
C ASP A 61 -37.47 -6.80 4.47
N ILE A 62 -36.24 -6.67 3.96
CA ILE A 62 -35.21 -5.83 4.60
C ILE A 62 -35.38 -4.38 4.13
N PRO A 63 -35.80 -3.46 5.01
CA PRO A 63 -35.98 -2.07 4.61
C PRO A 63 -34.61 -1.42 4.31
N SER A 64 -34.42 -0.96 3.08
CA SER A 64 -33.33 -0.03 2.75
C SER A 64 -33.69 1.34 3.34
N ARG A 65 -33.06 1.69 4.45
CA ARG A 65 -33.22 3.04 5.02
C ARG A 65 -32.50 4.03 4.10
N GLY A 66 -33.26 4.65 3.20
CA GLY A 66 -32.85 5.83 2.41
C GLY A 66 -33.05 7.12 3.18
#